data_AF-A0A357F4M9-F1
#
_entry.id   AF-A0A357F4M9-F1
#
_cell.length_a   1.000
_cell.length_b   1.000
_cell.length_c   1.000
_cell.angle_alpha   90.00
_cell.angle_beta   90.00
_cell.angle_gamma   90.00
#
_symmetry.space_group_name_H-M   'P 1'
#
loop_
_entity.id
_entity.type
_entity.pdbx_description
1 polymer ?
#
loop_
_entity_poly.entity_id
_entity_poly.type
_entity_poly.pdbx_seq_one_letter_code
_entity_poly.pdbx_strand_id
1 'polypeptide(L)'
;KDGSRSLLVPNIKGCENMNFAGFFDAYNETVKKAREGKLEISDFAGTTISLTNPGTIGTAASNPRLMAGQSAIIATGAIEYPAEFQGMTAAALSQLGISRTVTITSTYDHRVIQGAESGMFLARVHEFILGRHDFYSEIFDDLEINLPPLRWAEDYNPSLLGTERFSEQIEKQANVLQLINAYRTRGHLLADIDPLNMTSHTASELDLESFGLTIWDLDREFITGGLHGEKTATLRRILEILRKAYCGKVGIEYRHIQSKEEKEWIRRQIREQFVDAEDLDPEIRKDLLRKLIEAEQFEQFLHRKYLGQKRFSLEGCETVIPMLDQLVEGASERGVDEIYMGMAHRGRLNVLSNIVGDAATGDMAERIFTVFEGTSHPSFPADEGDVKYHQGAVGKRKSKAGREIRIELSCNPSHLEFVNPVVEGMTRARQDELLEGDEADASRRDAVHDRILPVLLHGDAAFAGQGIVTETLNLADLKGYRTGGTIHFIINNQIGFTTAPKFSRGSPYPSDVAKGVQAPILHVNGDDPEAVTFACKLAIEYRQQFRRDIVIDMWCYRR
;
A
#
# COMPACT_ATOMS: atom_id res chain seq x y z
N LYS A 1 1.59 -50.25 -8.43
CA LYS A 1 1.86 -48.93 -7.83
C LYS A 1 2.59 -49.18 -6.52
N ASP A 2 3.76 -48.59 -6.35
CA ASP A 2 4.71 -48.70 -5.22
C ASP A 2 4.18 -48.22 -3.85
N GLY A 3 2.87 -47.98 -3.71
CA GLY A 3 2.23 -47.56 -2.47
C GLY A 3 2.55 -46.13 -2.01
N SER A 4 3.43 -45.41 -2.71
CA SER A 4 3.95 -44.10 -2.30
C SER A 4 2.96 -42.94 -2.49
N ARG A 5 1.88 -43.15 -3.27
CA ARG A 5 0.82 -42.16 -3.53
C ARG A 5 -0.56 -42.80 -3.43
N SER A 6 -1.29 -42.51 -2.36
CA SER A 6 -2.72 -42.84 -2.22
C SER A 6 -3.59 -41.65 -2.65
N LEU A 7 -4.68 -41.93 -3.37
CA LEU A 7 -5.69 -40.93 -3.68
C LEU A 7 -6.65 -40.87 -2.48
N LEU A 8 -6.73 -39.70 -1.85
CA LEU A 8 -7.64 -39.43 -0.73
C LEU A 8 -8.66 -38.38 -1.17
N VAL A 9 -9.91 -38.54 -0.74
CA VAL A 9 -11.01 -37.61 -1.04
C VAL A 9 -11.64 -37.16 0.28
N PRO A 10 -10.96 -36.30 1.06
CA PRO A 10 -11.53 -35.72 2.26
C PRO A 10 -12.64 -34.71 1.90
N ASN A 11 -13.53 -34.46 2.84
CA ASN A 11 -14.69 -33.61 2.66
C ASN A 11 -14.56 -32.31 3.46
N ILE A 12 -14.93 -31.19 2.85
CA ILE A 12 -15.18 -29.94 3.57
C ILE A 12 -16.65 -29.95 4.00
N LYS A 13 -16.93 -29.75 5.29
CA LYS A 13 -18.27 -29.85 5.87
C LYS A 13 -18.94 -28.49 5.95
N GLY A 14 -20.26 -28.44 5.76
CA GLY A 14 -21.05 -27.22 5.93
C GLY A 14 -20.74 -26.11 4.92
N CYS A 15 -20.29 -26.47 3.72
CA CYS A 15 -19.88 -25.51 2.68
C CYS A 15 -21.01 -24.52 2.31
N GLU A 16 -22.27 -24.93 2.45
CA GLU A 16 -23.45 -24.10 2.18
C GLU A 16 -23.59 -22.88 3.10
N ASN A 17 -22.89 -22.86 4.23
CA ASN A 17 -22.88 -21.76 5.20
C ASN A 17 -21.57 -20.96 5.18
N MET A 18 -20.69 -21.21 4.21
CA MET A 18 -19.38 -20.55 4.09
C MET A 18 -19.43 -19.48 3.00
N ASN A 19 -18.79 -18.35 3.25
CA ASN A 19 -18.33 -17.45 2.19
C ASN A 19 -17.01 -17.99 1.58
N PHE A 20 -16.46 -17.32 0.58
CA PHE A 20 -15.27 -17.81 -0.11
C PHE A 20 -14.05 -17.91 0.80
N ALA A 21 -13.82 -16.91 1.67
CA ALA A 21 -12.72 -16.92 2.63
C ALA A 21 -12.81 -18.12 3.60
N GLY A 22 -13.99 -18.35 4.19
CA GLY A 22 -14.21 -19.49 5.09
C GLY A 22 -14.03 -20.83 4.38
N PHE A 23 -14.48 -20.95 3.13
CA PHE A 23 -14.24 -22.14 2.31
C PHE A 23 -12.75 -22.35 2.01
N PHE A 24 -12.04 -21.28 1.65
CA PHE A 24 -10.61 -21.31 1.35
C PHE A 24 -9.77 -21.75 2.55
N ASP A 25 -10.09 -21.25 3.75
CA ASP A 25 -9.43 -21.66 4.99
C ASP A 25 -9.69 -23.13 5.32
N ALA A 26 -10.95 -23.58 5.23
CA ALA A 26 -11.31 -24.98 5.47
C ALA A 26 -10.65 -25.92 4.45
N TYR A 27 -10.53 -25.48 3.19
CA TYR A 27 -9.80 -26.20 2.14
C TYR A 27 -8.31 -26.33 2.50
N ASN A 28 -7.66 -25.23 2.88
CA ASN A 28 -6.24 -25.24 3.25
C ASN A 28 -5.96 -26.07 4.51
N GLU A 29 -6.83 -26.03 5.51
CA GLU A 29 -6.75 -26.87 6.69
C GLU A 29 -6.82 -28.36 6.31
N THR A 30 -7.77 -28.72 5.44
CA THR A 30 -7.93 -30.09 4.94
C THR A 30 -6.68 -30.56 4.18
N VAL A 31 -6.12 -29.71 3.31
CA VAL A 31 -4.87 -29.98 2.59
C VAL A 31 -3.70 -30.15 3.55
N LYS A 32 -3.60 -29.32 4.58
CA LYS A 32 -2.57 -29.41 5.61
C LYS A 32 -2.67 -30.73 6.39
N LYS A 33 -3.87 -31.10 6.85
CA LYS A 33 -4.12 -32.41 7.50
C LYS A 33 -3.73 -33.58 6.61
N ALA A 34 -4.06 -33.51 5.32
CA ALA A 34 -3.70 -34.54 4.36
C ALA A 34 -2.17 -34.69 4.22
N ARG A 35 -1.44 -33.57 4.09
CA ARG A 35 0.03 -33.56 3.98
C ARG A 35 0.73 -34.03 5.26
N GLU A 36 0.15 -33.74 6.42
CA GLU A 36 0.68 -34.14 7.73
C GLU A 36 0.23 -35.56 8.15
N GLY A 37 -0.60 -36.24 7.34
CA GLY A 37 -1.12 -37.58 7.66
C GLY A 37 -2.09 -37.60 8.84
N LYS A 38 -2.79 -36.48 9.11
CA LYS A 38 -3.69 -36.28 10.25
C LYS A 38 -5.19 -36.33 9.87
N LEU A 39 -5.53 -36.94 8.73
CA LEU A 39 -6.93 -37.13 8.36
C LEU A 39 -7.58 -38.22 9.20
N GLU A 40 -8.79 -37.96 9.66
CA GLU A 40 -9.60 -38.87 10.45
C GLU A 40 -10.72 -39.51 9.61
N ILE A 41 -11.36 -40.55 10.12
CA ILE A 41 -12.48 -41.23 9.43
C ILE A 41 -13.65 -40.26 9.17
N SER A 42 -13.87 -39.33 10.11
CA SER A 42 -14.87 -38.26 10.02
C SER A 42 -14.68 -37.37 8.79
N ASP A 43 -13.43 -37.14 8.36
CA ASP A 43 -13.12 -36.33 7.17
C ASP A 43 -13.63 -36.98 5.88
N PHE A 44 -13.81 -38.30 5.86
CA PHE A 44 -14.30 -39.04 4.70
C PHE A 44 -15.80 -39.38 4.77
N ALA A 45 -16.38 -39.40 5.98
CA ALA A 45 -17.77 -39.80 6.18
C ALA A 45 -18.74 -38.77 5.60
N GLY A 46 -19.82 -39.20 4.93
CA GLY A 46 -20.90 -38.30 4.50
C GLY A 46 -20.52 -37.34 3.37
N THR A 47 -19.81 -37.80 2.34
CA THR A 47 -19.60 -37.03 1.11
C THR A 47 -20.89 -36.92 0.31
N THR A 48 -21.30 -35.72 -0.06
CA THR A 48 -22.48 -35.48 -0.90
C THR A 48 -22.11 -35.36 -2.38
N ILE A 49 -21.19 -34.44 -2.68
CA ILE A 49 -20.61 -34.20 -4.01
C ILE A 49 -19.09 -34.19 -3.85
N SER A 50 -18.36 -34.65 -4.86
CA SER A 50 -16.89 -34.49 -4.90
C SER A 50 -16.41 -33.90 -6.22
N LEU A 51 -15.27 -33.21 -6.15
CA LEU A 51 -14.55 -32.66 -7.28
C LEU A 51 -13.28 -33.48 -7.50
N THR A 52 -13.03 -33.88 -8.74
CA THR A 52 -11.79 -34.55 -9.15
C THR A 52 -11.12 -33.80 -10.29
N ASN A 53 -9.78 -33.70 -10.27
CA ASN A 53 -9.01 -32.91 -11.25
C ASN A 53 -8.01 -33.76 -12.05
N PRO A 54 -8.48 -34.66 -12.93
CA PRO A 54 -7.62 -35.41 -13.85
C PRO A 54 -6.97 -34.52 -14.92
N GLY A 55 -7.41 -33.26 -15.08
CA GLY A 55 -6.74 -32.29 -15.95
C GLY A 55 -5.26 -32.06 -15.62
N THR A 56 -4.86 -32.23 -14.35
CA THR A 56 -3.45 -32.13 -13.91
C THR A 56 -2.51 -33.13 -14.59
N ILE A 57 -3.04 -34.22 -15.16
CA ILE A 57 -2.29 -35.22 -15.91
C ILE A 57 -2.60 -35.19 -17.42
N GLY A 58 -3.20 -34.11 -17.92
CA GLY A 58 -3.51 -33.92 -19.35
C GLY A 58 -4.79 -34.61 -19.82
N THR A 59 -5.70 -34.98 -18.91
CA THR A 59 -6.97 -35.62 -19.30
C THR A 59 -7.97 -34.55 -19.71
N ALA A 60 -8.43 -34.57 -20.97
CA ALA A 60 -9.41 -33.61 -21.48
C ALA A 60 -10.80 -33.77 -20.83
N ALA A 61 -11.27 -35.00 -20.63
CA ALA A 61 -12.53 -35.29 -19.96
C ALA A 61 -12.48 -36.64 -19.22
N SER A 62 -13.18 -36.75 -18.10
CA SER A 62 -13.21 -37.97 -17.29
C SER A 62 -14.62 -38.25 -16.80
N ASN A 63 -15.05 -39.51 -16.85
CA ASN A 63 -16.31 -39.97 -16.27
C ASN A 63 -16.00 -40.89 -15.08
N PRO A 64 -15.76 -40.32 -13.89
CA PRO A 64 -15.38 -41.10 -12.72
C PRO A 64 -16.49 -42.06 -12.30
N ARG A 65 -16.11 -43.21 -11.74
CA ARG A 65 -17.09 -44.16 -11.19
C ARG A 65 -17.73 -43.57 -9.93
N LEU A 66 -19.06 -43.41 -9.93
CA LEU A 66 -19.81 -42.94 -8.78
C LEU A 66 -19.72 -43.95 -7.61
N MET A 67 -19.41 -43.44 -6.42
CA MET A 67 -19.34 -44.23 -5.20
C MET A 67 -20.68 -44.24 -4.47
N ALA A 68 -20.99 -45.33 -3.77
CA ALA A 68 -22.22 -45.41 -2.98
C ALA A 68 -22.23 -44.32 -1.90
N GLY A 69 -23.35 -43.58 -1.81
CA GLY A 69 -23.52 -42.47 -0.86
C GLY A 69 -23.23 -41.09 -1.42
N GLN A 70 -22.68 -40.96 -2.63
CA GLN A 70 -22.50 -39.70 -3.34
C GLN A 70 -23.58 -39.51 -4.41
N SER A 71 -24.10 -38.27 -4.53
CA SER A 71 -25.11 -37.94 -5.55
C SER A 71 -24.48 -37.66 -6.91
N ALA A 72 -23.31 -37.00 -6.91
CA ALA A 72 -22.56 -36.67 -8.13
C ALA A 72 -21.05 -36.54 -7.88
N ILE A 73 -20.25 -36.82 -8.90
CA ILE A 73 -18.84 -36.47 -8.98
C ILE A 73 -18.65 -35.53 -10.16
N ILE A 74 -18.09 -34.35 -9.89
CA ILE A 74 -17.72 -33.36 -10.89
C ILE A 74 -16.25 -33.58 -11.23
N ALA A 75 -15.91 -33.68 -12.52
CA ALA A 75 -14.52 -33.79 -12.96
C ALA A 75 -14.12 -32.60 -13.83
N THR A 76 -12.95 -32.03 -13.56
CA THR A 76 -12.34 -30.98 -14.38
C THR A 76 -11.26 -31.56 -15.28
N GLY A 77 -11.42 -31.33 -16.57
CA GLY A 77 -10.42 -31.63 -17.59
C GLY A 77 -9.21 -30.70 -17.55
N ALA A 78 -8.28 -30.92 -18.46
CA ALA A 78 -7.14 -30.04 -18.67
C ALA A 78 -7.60 -28.66 -19.16
N ILE A 79 -6.89 -27.60 -18.74
CA ILE A 79 -7.09 -26.25 -19.25
C ILE A 79 -6.20 -26.07 -20.48
N GLU A 80 -6.76 -26.25 -21.66
CA GLU A 80 -6.01 -26.30 -22.93
C GLU A 80 -6.77 -25.60 -24.06
N TYR A 81 -6.04 -25.24 -25.12
CA TYR A 81 -6.67 -24.74 -26.33
C TYR A 81 -7.44 -25.87 -27.04
N PRO A 82 -8.55 -25.56 -27.72
CA PRO A 82 -9.21 -26.52 -28.61
C PRO A 82 -8.22 -27.15 -29.59
N ALA A 83 -8.41 -28.43 -29.92
CA ALA A 83 -7.43 -29.25 -30.63
C ALA A 83 -6.93 -28.62 -31.95
N GLU A 84 -7.84 -28.00 -32.70
CA GLU A 84 -7.61 -27.30 -33.96
C GLU A 84 -6.68 -26.08 -33.83
N PHE A 85 -6.48 -25.54 -32.61
CA PHE A 85 -5.69 -24.34 -32.34
C PHE A 85 -4.43 -24.60 -31.51
N GLN A 86 -4.20 -25.83 -31.02
CA GLN A 86 -3.06 -26.15 -30.14
C GLN A 86 -1.70 -25.90 -30.78
N GLY A 87 -1.61 -25.94 -32.11
CA GLY A 87 -0.37 -25.66 -32.86
C GLY A 87 -0.15 -24.19 -33.21
N MET A 88 -1.09 -23.29 -32.88
CA MET A 88 -0.95 -21.86 -33.20
C MET A 88 0.02 -21.15 -32.26
N THR A 89 0.67 -20.10 -32.76
CA THR A 89 1.49 -19.23 -31.92
C THR A 89 0.60 -18.43 -30.96
N ALA A 90 1.14 -18.05 -29.80
CA ALA A 90 0.41 -17.23 -28.82
C ALA A 90 -0.12 -15.91 -29.42
N ALA A 91 0.68 -15.28 -30.28
CA ALA A 91 0.28 -14.07 -31.00
C ALA A 91 -0.92 -14.31 -31.93
N ALA A 92 -0.93 -15.42 -32.69
CA ALA A 92 -2.06 -15.77 -33.55
C ALA A 92 -3.32 -16.07 -32.74
N LEU A 93 -3.21 -16.80 -31.64
CA LEU A 93 -4.32 -17.11 -30.73
C LEU A 93 -4.94 -15.85 -30.14
N SER A 94 -4.11 -14.92 -29.66
CA SER A 94 -4.58 -13.65 -29.09
C SER A 94 -5.22 -12.74 -30.14
N GLN A 95 -4.66 -12.69 -31.35
CA GLN A 95 -5.27 -11.94 -32.45
C GLN A 95 -6.63 -12.52 -32.81
N LEU A 96 -6.80 -13.84 -32.84
CA LEU A 96 -8.07 -14.50 -33.13
C LEU A 96 -9.06 -14.52 -31.95
N GLY A 97 -8.66 -14.07 -30.75
CA GLY A 97 -9.52 -14.12 -29.57
C GLY A 97 -9.78 -15.54 -29.06
N ILE A 98 -8.83 -16.46 -29.26
CA ILE A 98 -8.97 -17.87 -28.87
C ILE A 98 -8.38 -18.06 -27.48
N SER A 99 -9.20 -18.54 -26.53
CA SER A 99 -8.79 -18.83 -25.15
C SER A 99 -8.68 -20.34 -24.90
N ARG A 100 -8.08 -20.68 -23.75
CA ARG A 100 -8.10 -22.05 -23.23
C ARG A 100 -9.50 -22.37 -22.72
N THR A 101 -9.89 -23.62 -22.87
CA THR A 101 -11.16 -24.16 -22.39
C THR A 101 -10.90 -25.22 -21.32
N VAL A 102 -11.90 -25.47 -20.48
CA VAL A 102 -11.93 -26.60 -19.55
C VAL A 102 -13.22 -27.36 -19.77
N THR A 103 -13.11 -28.66 -19.95
CA THR A 103 -14.30 -29.52 -19.99
C THR A 103 -14.64 -29.95 -18.56
N ILE A 104 -15.87 -29.66 -18.14
CA ILE A 104 -16.40 -30.07 -16.83
C ILE A 104 -17.44 -31.15 -17.08
N THR A 105 -17.25 -32.32 -16.48
CA THR A 105 -18.21 -33.42 -16.57
C THR A 105 -18.93 -33.60 -15.23
N SER A 106 -20.18 -34.06 -15.30
CA SER A 106 -20.98 -34.43 -14.14
C SER A 106 -21.35 -35.91 -14.28
N THR A 107 -20.76 -36.76 -13.45
CA THR A 107 -21.21 -38.15 -13.32
C THR A 107 -22.17 -38.22 -12.14
N TYR A 108 -23.44 -38.54 -12.39
CA TYR A 108 -24.51 -38.48 -11.41
C TYR A 108 -25.27 -39.81 -11.31
N ASP A 109 -25.95 -40.02 -10.17
CA ASP A 109 -26.85 -41.14 -10.01
C ASP A 109 -28.19 -40.88 -10.71
N HIS A 110 -28.37 -41.48 -11.89
CA HIS A 110 -29.59 -41.33 -12.69
C HIS A 110 -30.88 -41.85 -11.99
N ARG A 111 -30.77 -42.55 -10.86
CA ARG A 111 -31.92 -42.97 -10.04
C ARG A 111 -32.52 -41.82 -9.26
N VAL A 112 -31.75 -40.76 -9.01
CA VAL A 112 -32.15 -39.61 -8.17
C VAL A 112 -31.96 -38.26 -8.86
N ILE A 113 -31.12 -38.16 -9.89
CA ILE A 113 -30.87 -36.93 -10.67
C ILE A 113 -31.24 -37.16 -12.13
N GLN A 114 -32.02 -36.25 -12.72
CA GLN A 114 -32.33 -36.30 -14.14
C GLN A 114 -31.22 -35.68 -15.00
N GLY A 115 -31.08 -36.15 -16.25
CA GLY A 115 -30.07 -35.61 -17.17
C GLY A 115 -30.23 -34.12 -17.47
N ALA A 116 -31.47 -33.62 -17.52
CA ALA A 116 -31.76 -32.21 -17.67
C ALA A 116 -31.25 -31.39 -16.47
N GLU A 117 -31.42 -31.89 -15.24
CA GLU A 117 -30.95 -31.23 -14.01
C GLU A 117 -29.42 -31.18 -13.96
N SER A 118 -28.73 -32.27 -14.32
CA SER A 118 -27.27 -32.28 -14.42
C SER A 118 -26.77 -31.29 -15.48
N GLY A 119 -27.44 -31.21 -16.63
CA GLY A 119 -27.14 -30.21 -17.66
C GLY A 119 -27.33 -28.77 -17.19
N MET A 120 -28.44 -28.49 -16.49
CA MET A 120 -28.71 -27.18 -15.88
C MET A 120 -27.69 -26.81 -14.80
N PHE A 121 -27.24 -27.78 -14.00
CA PHE A 121 -26.17 -27.59 -13.02
C PHE A 121 -24.87 -27.15 -13.71
N LEU A 122 -24.44 -27.83 -14.78
CA LEU A 122 -23.25 -27.45 -15.53
C LEU A 122 -23.40 -26.08 -16.23
N ALA A 123 -24.59 -25.78 -16.76
CA ALA A 123 -24.89 -24.46 -17.31
C ALA A 123 -24.76 -23.36 -16.24
N ARG A 124 -25.25 -23.63 -15.02
CA ARG A 124 -25.11 -22.70 -13.90
C ARG A 124 -23.66 -22.51 -13.49
N VAL A 125 -22.87 -23.58 -13.43
CA VAL A 125 -21.41 -23.49 -13.17
C VAL A 125 -20.72 -22.64 -14.25
N HIS A 126 -21.09 -22.81 -15.52
CA HIS A 126 -20.57 -21.99 -16.61
C HIS A 126 -20.89 -20.50 -16.42
N GLU A 127 -22.12 -20.16 -16.01
CA GLU A 127 -22.48 -18.77 -15.69
C GLU A 127 -21.61 -18.15 -14.60
N PHE A 128 -21.38 -18.88 -13.50
CA PHE A 128 -20.51 -18.43 -12.41
C PHE A 128 -19.06 -18.24 -12.87
N ILE A 129 -18.51 -19.18 -13.65
CA ILE A 129 -17.14 -19.08 -14.19
C ILE A 129 -16.98 -17.88 -15.14
N LEU A 130 -18.03 -17.51 -15.87
CA LEU A 130 -18.06 -16.28 -16.68
C LEU A 130 -18.20 -14.99 -15.85
N GLY A 131 -18.32 -15.09 -14.52
CA GLY A 131 -18.45 -13.95 -13.62
C GLY A 131 -19.86 -13.40 -13.47
N ARG A 132 -20.90 -14.15 -13.90
CA ARG A 132 -22.30 -13.76 -13.62
C ARG A 132 -22.61 -13.95 -12.13
N HIS A 133 -23.71 -13.34 -11.68
CA HIS A 133 -24.15 -13.40 -10.28
C HIS A 133 -23.10 -12.83 -9.32
N ASP A 134 -22.37 -11.81 -9.76
CA ASP A 134 -21.32 -11.11 -9.01
C ASP A 134 -20.21 -12.02 -8.44
N PHE A 135 -20.05 -13.21 -9.03
CA PHE A 135 -19.19 -14.28 -8.50
C PHE A 135 -17.76 -13.83 -8.16
N TYR A 136 -17.07 -13.16 -9.10
CA TYR A 136 -15.71 -12.69 -8.85
C TYR A 136 -15.68 -11.44 -7.97
N SER A 137 -16.73 -10.63 -7.96
CA SER A 137 -16.82 -9.48 -7.06
C SER A 137 -16.92 -9.96 -5.61
N GLU A 138 -17.80 -10.92 -5.32
CA GLU A 138 -17.93 -11.54 -3.99
C GLU A 138 -16.63 -12.22 -3.55
N ILE A 139 -15.94 -12.94 -4.46
CA ILE A 139 -14.64 -13.54 -4.15
C ILE A 139 -13.59 -12.47 -3.81
N PHE A 140 -13.56 -11.37 -4.56
CA PHE A 140 -12.59 -10.30 -4.33
C PHE A 140 -12.87 -9.58 -3.02
N ASP A 141 -14.14 -9.31 -2.71
CA ASP A 141 -14.57 -8.71 -1.44
C ASP A 141 -14.23 -9.62 -0.25
N ASP A 142 -14.54 -10.92 -0.34
CA ASP A 142 -14.22 -11.91 0.70
C ASP A 142 -12.71 -12.07 0.93
N LEU A 143 -11.89 -11.86 -0.10
CA LEU A 143 -10.43 -11.91 -0.03
C LEU A 143 -9.78 -10.54 0.25
N GLU A 144 -10.59 -9.50 0.46
CA GLU A 144 -10.14 -8.12 0.68
C GLU A 144 -9.21 -7.61 -0.44
N ILE A 145 -9.50 -7.99 -1.70
CA ILE A 145 -8.75 -7.54 -2.88
C ILE A 145 -9.31 -6.20 -3.36
N ASN A 146 -8.57 -5.12 -3.10
CA ASN A 146 -8.95 -3.73 -3.43
C ASN A 146 -8.88 -3.36 -4.93
N LEU A 147 -8.90 -4.33 -5.84
CA LEU A 147 -8.90 -4.12 -7.30
C LEU A 147 -10.17 -4.71 -7.92
N PRO A 148 -10.78 -4.07 -8.94
CA PRO A 148 -11.93 -4.67 -9.59
C PRO A 148 -11.55 -5.97 -10.34
N PRO A 149 -12.40 -7.02 -10.28
CA PRO A 149 -12.19 -8.22 -11.06
C PRO A 149 -12.34 -7.94 -12.55
N LEU A 150 -11.61 -8.70 -13.36
CA LEU A 150 -11.77 -8.67 -14.82
C LEU A 150 -13.14 -9.22 -15.21
N ARG A 151 -13.84 -8.53 -16.12
CA ARG A 151 -15.19 -8.91 -16.54
C ARG A 151 -15.19 -9.58 -17.91
N TRP A 152 -16.01 -10.62 -18.06
CA TRP A 152 -16.25 -11.21 -19.37
C TRP A 152 -16.98 -10.22 -20.26
N ALA A 153 -16.45 -10.01 -21.47
CA ALA A 153 -17.04 -9.13 -22.48
C ALA A 153 -16.90 -9.76 -23.87
N GLU A 154 -17.63 -9.25 -24.85
CA GLU A 154 -17.44 -9.66 -26.25
C GLU A 154 -16.13 -9.07 -26.80
N ASP A 155 -15.40 -9.84 -27.61
CA ASP A 155 -14.18 -9.34 -28.23
C ASP A 155 -14.51 -8.40 -29.39
N TYR A 156 -13.90 -7.23 -29.38
CA TYR A 156 -13.90 -6.30 -30.49
C TYR A 156 -12.47 -6.14 -31.02
N ASN A 157 -12.09 -6.94 -32.02
CA ASN A 157 -10.79 -6.84 -32.69
C ASN A 157 -10.92 -6.30 -34.13
N PRO A 158 -10.67 -5.00 -34.35
CA PRO A 158 -10.68 -4.43 -35.70
C PRO A 158 -9.69 -5.08 -36.67
N SER A 159 -8.63 -5.71 -36.16
CA SER A 159 -7.60 -6.40 -36.97
C SER A 159 -8.11 -7.59 -37.74
N LEU A 160 -9.19 -8.23 -37.29
CA LEU A 160 -9.81 -9.36 -37.99
C LEU A 160 -10.92 -8.94 -38.96
N LEU A 161 -11.42 -7.71 -38.85
CA LEU A 161 -12.64 -7.25 -39.54
C LEU A 161 -12.34 -6.50 -40.86
N GLY A 162 -11.09 -6.53 -41.34
CA GLY A 162 -10.67 -5.99 -42.64
C GLY A 162 -9.90 -4.67 -42.59
N THR A 163 -9.26 -4.31 -43.70
CA THR A 163 -8.35 -3.14 -43.82
C THR A 163 -9.05 -1.79 -43.69
N GLU A 164 -10.37 -1.74 -43.85
CA GLU A 164 -11.16 -0.49 -43.76
C GLU A 164 -11.29 0.03 -42.32
N ARG A 165 -10.94 -0.77 -41.31
CA ARG A 165 -11.02 -0.43 -39.87
C ARG A 165 -9.68 -0.05 -39.24
N PHE A 166 -8.74 0.42 -40.04
CA PHE A 166 -7.43 0.90 -39.57
C PHE A 166 -7.57 2.02 -38.52
N SER A 167 -8.58 2.90 -38.65
CA SER A 167 -8.87 3.95 -37.66
C SER A 167 -9.16 3.36 -36.27
N GLU A 168 -9.97 2.30 -36.21
CA GLU A 168 -10.36 1.67 -34.94
C GLU A 168 -9.17 0.99 -34.23
N GLN A 169 -8.21 0.46 -34.99
CA GLN A 169 -6.96 -0.08 -34.43
C GLN A 169 -6.12 1.04 -33.79
N ILE A 170 -6.01 2.18 -34.47
CA ILE A 170 -5.31 3.37 -33.95
C ILE A 170 -6.01 3.89 -32.69
N GLU A 171 -7.34 3.95 -32.69
CA GLU A 171 -8.13 4.35 -31.52
C GLU A 171 -7.85 3.43 -30.33
N LYS A 172 -7.86 2.12 -30.54
CA LYS A 172 -7.55 1.15 -29.48
C LYS A 172 -6.13 1.31 -28.92
N GLN A 173 -5.16 1.55 -29.80
CA GLN A 173 -3.78 1.86 -29.39
C GLN A 173 -3.70 3.19 -28.62
N ALA A 174 -4.43 4.22 -29.03
CA ALA A 174 -4.49 5.50 -28.33
C ALA A 174 -5.10 5.33 -26.94
N ASN A 175 -6.15 4.51 -26.81
CA ASN A 175 -6.81 4.20 -25.55
C ASN A 175 -5.86 3.52 -24.54
N VAL A 176 -4.96 2.64 -24.99
CA VAL A 176 -3.91 2.06 -24.12
C VAL A 176 -2.93 3.12 -23.61
N LEU A 177 -2.55 4.10 -24.43
CA LEU A 177 -1.72 5.22 -23.96
C LEU A 177 -2.47 6.14 -22.97
N GLN A 178 -3.77 6.34 -23.18
CA GLN A 178 -4.63 7.07 -22.24
C GLN A 178 -4.76 6.32 -20.91
N LEU A 179 -4.94 5.00 -20.93
CA LEU A 179 -4.95 4.13 -19.76
C LEU A 179 -3.65 4.27 -18.95
N ILE A 180 -2.48 4.19 -19.60
CA ILE A 180 -1.19 4.41 -18.94
C ILE A 180 -1.13 5.79 -18.26
N ASN A 181 -1.60 6.84 -18.92
CA ASN A 181 -1.63 8.18 -18.33
C ASN A 181 -2.65 8.30 -17.19
N ALA A 182 -3.79 7.60 -17.27
CA ALA A 182 -4.82 7.56 -16.24
C ALA A 182 -4.27 6.93 -14.96
N TYR A 183 -3.61 5.77 -15.02
CA TYR A 183 -2.95 5.14 -13.86
C TYR A 183 -1.87 6.04 -13.25
N ARG A 184 -1.07 6.73 -14.07
CA ARG A 184 -0.07 7.69 -13.56
C ARG A 184 -0.68 8.87 -12.81
N THR A 185 -1.91 9.23 -13.12
CA THR A 185 -2.59 10.41 -12.58
C THR A 185 -3.51 10.07 -11.42
N ARG A 186 -4.16 8.90 -11.46
CA ARG A 186 -5.25 8.49 -10.56
C ARG A 186 -5.05 7.11 -9.95
N GLY A 187 -3.97 6.39 -10.26
CA GLY A 187 -3.74 5.04 -9.74
C GLY A 187 -3.68 5.00 -8.21
N HIS A 188 -3.26 6.09 -7.57
CA HIS A 188 -3.31 6.29 -6.12
C HIS A 188 -4.73 6.16 -5.53
N LEU A 189 -5.79 6.36 -6.32
CA LEU A 189 -7.17 6.14 -5.89
C LEU A 189 -7.53 4.66 -5.76
N LEU A 190 -6.77 3.75 -6.37
CA LEU A 190 -6.91 2.29 -6.26
C LEU A 190 -5.78 1.68 -5.42
N ALA A 191 -4.93 2.50 -4.81
CA ALA A 191 -3.85 2.01 -3.98
C ALA A 191 -4.39 1.43 -2.68
N ASP A 192 -3.80 0.33 -2.24
CA ASP A 192 -4.17 -0.39 -1.03
C ASP A 192 -3.54 0.26 0.21
N ILE A 193 -4.00 1.49 0.49
CA ILE A 193 -3.43 2.38 1.52
C ILE A 193 -4.18 2.34 2.84
N ASP A 194 -5.45 1.93 2.88
CA ASP A 194 -6.27 1.97 4.09
C ASP A 194 -6.16 0.66 4.89
N PRO A 195 -5.52 0.64 6.07
CA PRO A 195 -5.40 -0.58 6.88
C PRO A 195 -6.73 -1.10 7.43
N LEU A 196 -7.78 -0.27 7.44
CA LEU A 196 -9.11 -0.71 7.89
C LEU A 196 -9.98 -1.28 6.77
N ASN A 197 -9.51 -1.23 5.51
CA ASN A 197 -10.28 -1.62 4.32
C ASN A 197 -11.71 -1.01 4.30
N MET A 198 -11.90 0.18 4.89
CA MET A 198 -13.20 0.85 4.97
C MET A 198 -13.48 1.69 3.73
N THR A 199 -12.44 2.05 2.99
CA THR A 199 -12.55 2.97 1.87
C THR A 199 -12.84 2.19 0.58
N SER A 200 -14.08 2.28 0.08
CA SER A 200 -14.44 1.72 -1.23
C SER A 200 -13.83 2.56 -2.35
N HIS A 201 -12.69 2.10 -2.85
CA HIS A 201 -11.96 2.74 -3.93
C HIS A 201 -12.56 2.35 -5.30
N THR A 202 -13.70 2.92 -5.67
CA THR A 202 -14.24 2.76 -7.04
C THR A 202 -13.70 3.86 -7.95
N ALA A 203 -12.64 3.55 -8.70
CA ALA A 203 -12.15 4.41 -9.77
C ALA A 203 -12.58 3.85 -11.13
N SER A 204 -13.87 3.99 -11.48
CA SER A 204 -14.43 3.50 -12.75
C SER A 204 -13.69 4.04 -13.98
N GLU A 205 -13.02 5.19 -13.86
CA GLU A 205 -12.16 5.77 -14.88
C GLU A 205 -10.87 4.96 -15.18
N LEU A 206 -10.54 3.96 -14.35
CA LEU A 206 -9.38 3.07 -14.54
C LEU A 206 -9.78 1.66 -14.99
N ASP A 207 -11.08 1.39 -15.12
CA ASP A 207 -11.63 0.14 -15.67
C ASP A 207 -11.30 0.04 -17.15
N LEU A 208 -11.05 -1.17 -17.65
CA LEU A 208 -10.69 -1.41 -19.05
C LEU A 208 -11.81 -0.99 -20.01
N GLU A 209 -13.05 -1.19 -19.59
CA GLU A 209 -14.27 -0.89 -20.32
C GLU A 209 -14.39 0.61 -20.63
N SER A 210 -13.92 1.47 -19.72
CA SER A 210 -13.88 2.93 -19.91
C SER A 210 -12.95 3.35 -21.07
N PHE A 211 -12.05 2.47 -21.49
CA PHE A 211 -11.13 2.65 -22.61
C PHE A 211 -11.51 1.78 -23.83
N GLY A 212 -12.68 1.14 -23.83
CA GLY A 212 -13.09 0.22 -24.90
C GLY A 212 -12.18 -1.01 -25.03
N LEU A 213 -11.52 -1.40 -23.93
CA LEU A 213 -10.66 -2.58 -23.83
C LEU A 213 -11.41 -3.69 -23.11
N THR A 214 -11.10 -4.93 -23.46
CA THR A 214 -11.74 -6.11 -22.88
C THR A 214 -10.68 -7.12 -22.42
N ILE A 215 -11.12 -8.19 -21.73
CA ILE A 215 -10.22 -9.29 -21.33
C ILE A 215 -9.50 -9.95 -22.51
N TRP A 216 -10.05 -9.86 -23.72
CA TRP A 216 -9.47 -10.41 -24.95
C TRP A 216 -8.25 -9.63 -25.44
N ASP A 217 -8.08 -8.40 -24.96
CA ASP A 217 -6.95 -7.54 -25.31
C ASP A 217 -5.73 -7.77 -24.43
N LEU A 218 -5.89 -8.46 -23.29
CA LEU A 218 -4.84 -8.67 -22.31
C LEU A 218 -3.55 -9.24 -22.93
N ASP A 219 -3.68 -10.19 -23.83
CA ASP A 219 -2.52 -10.86 -24.43
C ASP A 219 -2.11 -10.28 -25.80
N ARG A 220 -2.74 -9.15 -26.22
CA ARG A 220 -2.38 -8.41 -27.43
C ARG A 220 -1.29 -7.39 -27.13
N GLU A 221 -0.39 -7.19 -28.10
CA GLU A 221 0.71 -6.24 -27.98
C GLU A 221 0.30 -4.82 -28.35
N PHE A 222 0.75 -3.86 -27.56
CA PHE A 222 0.54 -2.43 -27.76
C PHE A 222 1.85 -1.67 -27.57
N ILE A 223 1.97 -0.52 -28.23
CA ILE A 223 3.02 0.46 -27.99
C ILE A 223 2.81 1.08 -26.61
N THR A 224 3.85 1.11 -25.79
CA THR A 224 3.75 1.56 -24.39
C THR A 224 4.24 3.00 -24.17
N GLY A 225 4.91 3.58 -25.18
CA GLY A 225 5.60 4.86 -25.05
C GLY A 225 6.84 4.80 -24.15
N GLY A 226 7.48 3.63 -24.01
CA GLY A 226 8.66 3.45 -23.17
C GLY A 226 8.34 3.12 -21.71
N LEU A 227 7.14 2.62 -21.41
CA LEU A 227 6.79 2.13 -20.07
C LEU A 227 7.78 1.05 -19.65
N HIS A 228 8.44 1.24 -18.50
CA HIS A 228 9.46 0.32 -17.99
C HIS A 228 10.61 0.04 -19.02
N GLY A 229 10.88 0.97 -19.94
CA GLY A 229 11.90 0.79 -20.98
C GLY A 229 11.50 -0.13 -22.14
N GLU A 230 10.31 -0.72 -22.10
CA GLU A 230 9.77 -1.56 -23.16
C GLU A 230 9.15 -0.66 -24.25
N LYS A 231 9.39 -0.93 -25.55
CA LYS A 231 8.73 -0.16 -26.63
C LYS A 231 7.30 -0.66 -26.88
N THR A 232 7.13 -1.97 -26.79
CA THR A 232 5.87 -2.70 -26.96
C THR A 232 5.75 -3.72 -25.84
N ALA A 233 4.53 -4.00 -25.38
CA ALA A 233 4.24 -5.00 -24.37
C ALA A 233 2.79 -5.48 -24.52
N THR A 234 2.46 -6.65 -23.95
CA THR A 234 1.06 -7.07 -23.88
C THR A 234 0.28 -6.17 -22.91
N LEU A 235 -1.03 -5.98 -23.14
CA LEU A 235 -1.86 -5.19 -22.21
C LEU A 235 -1.81 -5.75 -20.77
N ARG A 236 -1.72 -7.06 -20.61
CA ARG A 236 -1.52 -7.75 -19.33
C ARG A 236 -0.25 -7.26 -18.65
N ARG A 237 0.89 -7.27 -19.36
CA ARG A 237 2.16 -6.77 -18.85
C ARG A 237 2.10 -5.28 -18.50
N ILE A 238 1.44 -4.48 -19.33
CA ILE A 238 1.22 -3.05 -19.07
C ILE A 238 0.45 -2.87 -17.75
N LEU A 239 -0.68 -3.57 -17.56
CA LEU A 239 -1.48 -3.50 -16.35
C LEU A 239 -0.72 -3.98 -15.10
N GLU A 240 0.06 -5.06 -15.21
CA GLU A 240 0.91 -5.55 -14.12
C GLU A 240 1.91 -4.48 -13.67
N ILE A 241 2.59 -3.82 -14.61
CA ILE A 241 3.53 -2.72 -14.31
C ILE A 241 2.78 -1.57 -13.65
N LEU A 242 1.64 -1.14 -14.21
CA LEU A 242 0.89 0.01 -13.70
C LEU A 242 0.33 -0.24 -12.29
N ARG A 243 -0.21 -1.43 -12.04
CA ARG A 243 -0.76 -1.81 -10.73
C ARG A 243 0.35 -1.89 -9.68
N LYS A 244 1.49 -2.51 -9.99
CA LYS A 244 2.67 -2.50 -9.09
C LYS A 244 3.18 -1.09 -8.81
N ALA A 245 3.19 -0.23 -9.82
CA ALA A 245 3.74 1.12 -9.72
C ALA A 245 2.84 2.10 -8.95
N TYR A 246 1.50 1.96 -9.05
CA TYR A 246 0.57 3.01 -8.61
C TYR A 246 -0.57 2.53 -7.72
N CYS A 247 -0.79 1.22 -7.58
CA CYS A 247 -1.94 0.65 -6.87
C CYS A 247 -1.52 -0.32 -5.75
N GLY A 248 -0.25 -0.32 -5.34
CA GLY A 248 0.23 -1.12 -4.22
C GLY A 248 -0.07 -0.46 -2.86
N LYS A 249 0.75 -0.77 -1.85
CA LYS A 249 0.66 -0.20 -0.50
C LYS A 249 1.11 1.26 -0.40
N VAL A 250 1.54 1.85 -1.52
CA VAL A 250 1.86 3.28 -1.65
C VAL A 250 1.14 3.85 -2.88
N GLY A 251 0.28 4.85 -2.65
CA GLY A 251 -0.29 5.70 -3.69
C GLY A 251 0.53 6.98 -3.86
N ILE A 252 0.83 7.39 -5.10
CA ILE A 252 1.73 8.52 -5.36
C ILE A 252 1.05 9.57 -6.23
N GLU A 253 0.95 10.80 -5.73
CA GLU A 253 0.50 11.96 -6.48
C GLU A 253 1.70 12.85 -6.83
N TYR A 254 1.96 13.00 -8.12
CA TYR A 254 3.07 13.82 -8.63
C TYR A 254 2.76 14.51 -9.97
N ARG A 255 1.65 14.17 -10.62
CA ARG A 255 1.34 14.67 -11.97
C ARG A 255 0.94 16.15 -11.98
N HIS A 256 0.50 16.70 -10.86
CA HIS A 256 0.22 18.12 -10.66
C HIS A 256 1.49 18.99 -10.67
N ILE A 257 2.67 18.40 -10.46
CA ILE A 257 3.97 19.10 -10.51
C ILE A 257 4.23 19.59 -11.93
N GLN A 258 4.61 20.85 -12.10
CA GLN A 258 4.88 21.43 -13.43
C GLN A 258 6.22 20.95 -13.99
N SER A 259 7.25 20.92 -13.16
CA SER A 259 8.62 20.53 -13.50
C SER A 259 8.70 19.14 -14.14
N LYS A 260 9.21 19.08 -15.37
CA LYS A 260 9.38 17.83 -16.11
C LYS A 260 10.45 16.95 -15.44
N GLU A 261 11.52 17.56 -14.94
CA GLU A 261 12.63 16.86 -14.29
C GLU A 261 12.18 16.15 -13.02
N GLU A 262 11.43 16.83 -12.14
CA GLU A 262 10.84 16.23 -10.92
C GLU A 262 9.92 15.05 -11.28
N LYS A 263 9.04 15.22 -12.28
CA LYS A 263 8.15 14.14 -12.75
C LYS A 263 8.90 12.95 -13.36
N GLU A 264 10.02 13.18 -14.03
CA GLU A 264 10.86 12.11 -14.60
C GLU A 264 11.66 11.39 -13.51
N TRP A 265 12.18 12.13 -12.55
CA TRP A 265 12.88 11.59 -11.39
C TRP A 265 11.95 10.72 -10.53
N ILE A 266 10.74 11.19 -10.20
CA ILE A 266 9.76 10.41 -9.42
C ILE A 266 9.39 9.14 -10.19
N ARG A 267 9.13 9.23 -11.50
CA ARG A 267 8.81 8.05 -12.32
C ARG A 267 9.93 7.02 -12.33
N ARG A 268 11.19 7.47 -12.32
CA ARG A 268 12.36 6.59 -12.24
C ARG A 268 12.42 5.90 -10.88
N GLN A 269 12.22 6.64 -9.78
CA GLN A 269 12.16 6.06 -8.44
C GLN A 269 11.03 5.03 -8.31
N ILE A 270 9.84 5.33 -8.87
CA ILE A 270 8.71 4.40 -8.85
C ILE A 270 9.06 3.08 -9.55
N ARG A 271 9.71 3.17 -10.71
CA ARG A 271 10.16 1.97 -11.43
C ARG A 271 11.15 1.17 -10.60
N GLU A 272 12.21 1.82 -10.13
CA GLU A 272 13.32 1.15 -9.43
C GLU A 272 12.88 0.50 -8.12
N GLN A 273 11.89 1.08 -7.42
CA GLN A 273 11.62 0.70 -6.03
C GLN A 273 10.26 0.04 -5.80
N PHE A 274 9.39 -0.01 -6.82
CA PHE A 274 8.14 -0.78 -6.76
C PHE A 274 8.01 -1.82 -7.86
N VAL A 275 8.38 -1.46 -9.09
CA VAL A 275 8.25 -2.38 -10.23
C VAL A 275 9.39 -3.39 -10.21
N ASP A 276 10.60 -2.89 -9.98
CA ASP A 276 11.86 -3.65 -9.99
C ASP A 276 12.38 -3.91 -8.57
N ALA A 277 11.51 -3.72 -7.57
CA ALA A 277 11.86 -3.83 -6.17
C ALA A 277 12.43 -5.21 -5.85
N GLU A 278 13.59 -5.24 -5.20
CA GLU A 278 14.10 -6.41 -4.51
C GLU A 278 13.47 -6.48 -3.10
N ASP A 279 13.41 -7.69 -2.54
CA ASP A 279 13.02 -7.87 -1.16
C ASP A 279 13.95 -7.10 -0.22
N LEU A 280 13.38 -6.46 0.81
CA LEU A 280 14.19 -5.81 1.84
C LEU A 280 15.09 -6.81 2.54
N ASP A 281 16.30 -6.36 2.87
CA ASP A 281 17.27 -7.15 3.63
C ASP A 281 16.60 -7.66 4.94
N PRO A 282 16.69 -8.98 5.24
CA PRO A 282 16.16 -9.54 6.48
C PRO A 282 16.59 -8.81 7.75
N GLU A 283 17.79 -8.21 7.80
CA GLU A 283 18.22 -7.41 8.96
C GLU A 283 17.46 -6.08 9.06
N ILE A 284 17.16 -5.42 7.95
CA ILE A 284 16.29 -4.23 7.94
C ILE A 284 14.90 -4.60 8.45
N ARG A 285 14.33 -5.73 7.98
CA ARG A 285 13.02 -6.23 8.46
C ARG A 285 13.01 -6.48 9.97
N LYS A 286 14.08 -7.07 10.52
CA LYS A 286 14.23 -7.27 11.98
C LYS A 286 14.32 -5.94 12.72
N ASP A 287 15.03 -4.95 12.19
CA ASP A 287 15.13 -3.63 12.81
C ASP A 287 13.79 -2.89 12.82
N LEU A 288 13.03 -2.94 11.73
CA LEU A 288 11.67 -2.40 11.68
C LEU A 288 10.78 -3.07 12.74
N LEU A 289 10.83 -4.39 12.84
CA LEU A 289 10.09 -5.13 13.86
C LEU A 289 10.50 -4.74 15.29
N ARG A 290 11.81 -4.57 15.56
CA ARG A 290 12.30 -4.10 16.87
C ARG A 290 11.71 -2.73 17.22
N LYS A 291 11.72 -1.79 16.26
CA LYS A 291 11.17 -0.44 16.46
C LYS A 291 9.66 -0.45 16.70
N LEU A 292 8.92 -1.33 16.03
CA LEU A 292 7.50 -1.56 16.30
C LEU A 292 7.27 -2.09 17.72
N ILE A 293 8.08 -3.07 18.16
CA ILE A 293 7.99 -3.62 19.52
C ILE A 293 8.30 -2.54 20.56
N GLU A 294 9.33 -1.71 20.35
CA GLU A 294 9.67 -0.57 21.23
C GLU A 294 8.49 0.41 21.33
N ALA A 295 7.87 0.75 20.20
CA ALA A 295 6.72 1.64 20.15
C ALA A 295 5.52 1.08 20.94
N GLU A 296 5.15 -0.18 20.69
CA GLU A 296 4.01 -0.84 21.33
C GLU A 296 4.24 -1.05 22.83
N GLN A 297 5.42 -1.53 23.23
CA GLN A 297 5.74 -1.76 24.64
C GLN A 297 5.70 -0.49 25.47
N PHE A 298 6.16 0.65 24.91
CA PHE A 298 6.08 1.94 25.58
C PHE A 298 4.62 2.36 25.85
N GLU A 299 3.74 2.21 24.86
CA GLU A 299 2.31 2.52 25.02
C GLU A 299 1.63 1.58 26.02
N GLN A 300 1.88 0.27 25.93
CA GLN A 300 1.34 -0.72 26.87
C GLN A 300 1.81 -0.44 28.30
N PHE A 301 3.07 -0.05 28.50
CA PHE A 301 3.61 0.32 29.79
C PHE A 301 2.88 1.53 30.38
N LEU A 302 2.78 2.63 29.62
CA LEU A 302 2.06 3.83 30.04
C LEU A 302 0.59 3.52 30.37
N HIS A 303 -0.06 2.68 29.57
CA HIS A 303 -1.44 2.27 29.80
C HIS A 303 -1.62 1.50 31.11
N ARG A 304 -0.73 0.55 31.41
CA ARG A 304 -0.79 -0.28 32.63
C ARG A 304 -0.40 0.50 33.88
N LYS A 305 0.63 1.35 33.81
CA LYS A 305 1.22 2.03 34.97
C LYS A 305 0.45 3.30 35.36
N TYR A 306 0.00 4.08 34.38
CA TYR A 306 -0.60 5.41 34.59
C TYR A 306 -2.08 5.44 34.16
N LEU A 307 -2.88 4.56 34.78
CA LEU A 307 -4.31 4.43 34.52
C LEU A 307 -5.04 5.77 34.68
N GLY A 308 -5.87 6.12 33.68
CA GLY A 308 -6.68 7.34 33.68
C GLY A 308 -5.93 8.63 33.31
N GLN A 309 -4.60 8.59 33.14
CA GLN A 309 -3.87 9.76 32.63
C GLN A 309 -3.95 9.84 31.11
N LYS A 310 -4.25 11.04 30.58
CA LYS A 310 -4.25 11.30 29.14
C LYS A 310 -2.81 11.27 28.61
N ARG A 311 -2.54 10.37 27.66
CA ARG A 311 -1.22 10.18 27.03
C ARG A 311 -1.18 10.46 25.52
N PHE A 312 -2.34 10.63 24.88
CA PHE A 312 -2.47 10.75 23.42
C PHE A 312 -1.76 9.62 22.67
N SER A 313 -2.17 8.39 22.99
CA SER A 313 -1.58 7.12 22.53
C SER A 313 -1.31 7.09 21.03
N LEU A 314 -0.20 6.44 20.67
CA LEU A 314 0.18 6.06 19.31
C LEU A 314 -0.42 4.70 18.88
N GLU A 315 -1.24 4.04 19.71
CA GLU A 315 -1.83 2.74 19.37
C GLU A 315 -2.69 2.80 18.08
N GLY A 316 -2.38 1.96 17.09
CA GLY A 316 -2.92 1.98 15.73
C GLY A 316 -2.13 2.83 14.73
N CYS A 317 -1.02 3.45 15.16
CA CYS A 317 -0.10 4.22 14.33
C CYS A 317 1.37 4.08 14.78
N GLU A 318 1.72 2.94 15.38
CA GLU A 318 3.03 2.60 15.92
C GLU A 318 4.13 2.71 14.86
N THR A 319 3.78 2.47 13.58
CA THR A 319 4.66 2.59 12.42
C THR A 319 5.29 3.97 12.25
N VAL A 320 4.77 5.03 12.90
CA VAL A 320 5.46 6.34 12.99
C VAL A 320 6.88 6.22 13.56
N ILE A 321 7.11 5.29 14.49
CA ILE A 321 8.43 5.12 15.11
C ILE A 321 9.45 4.51 14.13
N PRO A 322 9.24 3.33 13.51
CA PRO A 322 10.15 2.85 12.47
C PRO A 322 10.25 3.83 11.29
N MET A 323 9.18 4.56 10.94
CA MET A 323 9.22 5.60 9.91
C MET A 323 10.24 6.70 10.22
N LEU A 324 10.13 7.33 11.39
CA LEU A 324 11.05 8.39 11.82
C LEU A 324 12.46 7.85 12.03
N ASP A 325 12.59 6.59 12.48
CA ASP A 325 13.87 5.91 12.59
C ASP A 325 14.59 5.83 11.24
N GLN A 326 13.90 5.33 10.22
CA GLN A 326 14.42 5.23 8.86
C GLN A 326 14.70 6.60 8.23
N LEU A 327 13.87 7.61 8.53
CA LEU A 327 14.14 8.98 8.13
C LEU A 327 15.46 9.48 8.71
N VAL A 328 15.69 9.28 10.01
CA VAL A 328 16.91 9.74 10.69
C VAL A 328 18.14 9.01 10.14
N GLU A 329 18.08 7.69 9.94
CA GLU A 329 19.17 6.93 9.33
C GLU A 329 19.44 7.40 7.89
N GLY A 330 18.40 7.51 7.06
CA GLY A 330 18.52 7.95 5.67
C GLY A 330 19.01 9.40 5.51
N ALA A 331 18.62 10.29 6.42
CA ALA A 331 19.10 11.67 6.49
C ALA A 331 20.59 11.72 6.88
N SER A 332 21.00 10.93 7.87
CA SER A 332 22.38 10.84 8.33
C SER A 332 23.33 10.33 7.23
N GLU A 333 22.91 9.31 6.47
CA GLU A 333 23.66 8.81 5.30
C GLU A 333 23.88 9.90 4.24
N ARG A 334 22.94 10.85 4.12
CA ARG A 334 22.90 11.85 3.04
C ARG A 334 23.46 13.21 3.39
N GLY A 335 24.14 13.36 4.53
CA GLY A 335 24.75 14.66 4.86
C GLY A 335 24.08 15.42 5.99
N VAL A 336 22.88 15.05 6.43
CA VAL A 336 22.13 15.82 7.43
C VAL A 336 22.81 15.70 8.79
N ASP A 337 23.07 16.86 9.40
CA ASP A 337 23.69 16.99 10.71
C ASP A 337 22.66 17.33 11.80
N GLU A 338 21.63 18.10 11.46
CA GLU A 338 20.60 18.54 12.41
C GLU A 338 19.18 18.41 11.83
N ILE A 339 18.27 17.87 12.64
CA ILE A 339 16.83 17.78 12.37
C ILE A 339 16.09 18.68 13.35
N TYR A 340 15.32 19.61 12.83
CA TYR A 340 14.37 20.42 13.60
C TYR A 340 12.97 19.87 13.38
N MET A 341 12.35 19.40 14.45
CA MET A 341 11.08 18.70 14.41
C MET A 341 9.95 19.47 15.09
N GLY A 342 8.79 19.52 14.43
CA GLY A 342 7.52 19.96 15.01
C GLY A 342 6.50 18.84 14.97
N MET A 343 5.73 18.64 16.05
CA MET A 343 4.65 17.66 16.04
C MET A 343 3.50 18.02 16.96
N ALA A 344 2.31 17.51 16.64
CA ALA A 344 1.15 17.52 17.53
C ALA A 344 1.30 16.57 18.73
N HIS A 345 0.22 16.35 19.48
CA HIS A 345 0.23 15.52 20.70
C HIS A 345 0.26 14.00 20.44
N ARG A 346 -0.21 13.51 19.29
CA ARG A 346 -0.34 12.06 18.99
C ARG A 346 1.03 11.39 19.00
N GLY A 347 1.23 10.44 19.91
CA GLY A 347 2.48 9.69 20.04
C GLY A 347 3.71 10.49 20.43
N ARG A 348 3.55 11.75 20.88
CA ARG A 348 4.68 12.63 21.21
C ARG A 348 5.62 12.05 22.26
N LEU A 349 5.06 11.43 23.31
CA LEU A 349 5.87 10.80 24.36
C LEU A 349 6.69 9.63 23.80
N ASN A 350 6.11 8.90 22.85
CA ASN A 350 6.76 7.79 22.16
C ASN A 350 7.91 8.30 21.29
N VAL A 351 7.69 9.37 20.51
CA VAL A 351 8.75 10.04 19.71
C VAL A 351 9.86 10.61 20.60
N LEU A 352 9.51 11.25 21.71
CA LEU A 352 10.50 11.75 22.68
C LEU A 352 11.37 10.63 23.24
N SER A 353 10.77 9.48 23.61
CA SER A 353 11.48 8.33 24.16
C SER A 353 12.34 7.62 23.12
N ASN A 354 11.76 7.30 21.96
CA ASN A 354 12.31 6.30 21.03
C ASN A 354 13.01 6.91 19.81
N ILE A 355 12.81 8.20 19.52
CA ILE A 355 13.41 8.91 18.37
C ILE A 355 14.34 10.03 18.81
N VAL A 356 13.88 10.94 19.68
CA VAL A 356 14.72 12.03 20.19
C VAL A 356 15.71 11.48 21.21
N GLY A 357 15.23 10.69 22.17
CA GLY A 357 16.06 9.88 23.04
C GLY A 357 16.55 8.60 22.35
N ASP A 358 17.30 7.82 23.11
CA ASP A 358 17.65 6.45 22.74
C ASP A 358 16.90 5.48 23.65
N ALA A 359 16.09 4.60 23.05
CA ALA A 359 15.36 3.57 23.79
C ALA A 359 16.30 2.65 24.59
N ALA A 360 17.55 2.48 24.14
CA ALA A 360 18.55 1.67 24.82
C ALA A 360 19.12 2.34 26.08
N THR A 361 19.23 3.68 26.11
CA THR A 361 19.69 4.40 27.31
C THR A 361 18.53 4.68 28.25
N GLY A 362 17.34 4.94 27.71
CA GLY A 362 16.13 5.21 28.50
C GLY A 362 16.11 6.59 29.14
N ASP A 363 17.06 7.49 28.82
CA ASP A 363 17.20 8.78 29.50
C ASP A 363 15.95 9.66 29.33
N MET A 364 15.36 9.68 28.12
CA MET A 364 14.13 10.42 27.86
C MET A 364 12.91 9.73 28.46
N ALA A 365 12.90 8.39 28.54
CA ALA A 365 11.84 7.65 29.22
C ALA A 365 11.85 7.95 30.73
N GLU A 366 13.03 7.96 31.36
CA GLU A 366 13.19 8.35 32.76
C GLU A 366 12.66 9.77 32.99
N ARG A 367 13.08 10.75 32.17
CA ARG A 367 12.55 12.12 32.22
C ARG A 367 11.02 12.13 32.12
N ILE A 368 10.43 11.40 31.18
CA ILE A 368 8.97 11.33 31.02
C ILE A 368 8.34 10.76 32.30
N PHE A 369 8.84 9.64 32.82
CA PHE A 369 8.27 8.99 34.01
C PHE A 369 8.39 9.86 35.26
N THR A 370 9.49 10.59 35.45
CA THR A 370 9.64 11.55 36.55
C THR A 370 8.52 12.60 36.55
N VAL A 371 8.18 13.11 35.36
CA VAL A 371 7.08 14.07 35.17
C VAL A 371 5.71 13.39 35.43
N PHE A 372 5.54 12.10 35.11
CA PHE A 372 4.34 11.34 35.45
C PHE A 372 4.16 11.11 36.96
N GLU A 373 5.25 10.94 37.71
CA GLU A 373 5.24 10.83 39.17
C GLU A 373 5.06 12.20 39.87
N GLY A 374 5.00 13.30 39.12
CA GLY A 374 4.80 14.65 39.67
C GLY A 374 6.06 15.24 40.33
N THR A 375 7.23 14.75 39.93
CA THR A 375 8.54 15.20 40.43
C THR A 375 9.33 15.93 39.33
N SER A 376 10.37 16.66 39.71
CA SER A 376 11.29 17.31 38.76
C SER A 376 12.53 16.45 38.54
N HIS A 377 12.93 16.25 37.29
CA HIS A 377 14.14 15.50 36.98
C HIS A 377 15.37 16.38 37.27
N PRO A 378 16.41 15.89 37.98
CA PRO A 378 17.56 16.71 38.38
C PRO A 378 18.31 17.34 37.19
N SER A 379 18.43 16.59 36.09
CA SER A 379 19.07 17.04 34.84
C SER A 379 18.12 17.80 33.90
N PHE A 380 16.82 17.80 34.18
CA PHE A 380 15.78 18.47 33.39
C PHE A 380 14.77 19.12 34.36
N PRO A 381 15.11 20.28 34.96
CA PRO A 381 14.23 20.98 35.89
C PRO A 381 12.85 21.15 35.27
N ALA A 382 11.79 20.81 36.01
CA ALA A 382 10.43 20.88 35.50
C ALA A 382 10.12 22.30 35.01
N ASP A 383 9.67 22.42 33.76
CA ASP A 383 9.09 23.66 33.24
C ASP A 383 7.81 23.96 34.05
N GLU A 384 7.77 25.11 34.75
CA GLU A 384 6.73 25.45 35.73
C GLU A 384 5.33 25.75 35.13
N GLY A 385 5.07 25.48 33.84
CA GLY A 385 3.91 26.10 33.17
C GLY A 385 3.05 25.26 32.22
N ASP A 386 3.48 24.08 31.75
CA ASP A 386 2.75 23.41 30.67
C ASP A 386 2.68 21.87 30.77
N VAL A 387 1.73 21.27 30.06
CA VAL A 387 1.44 19.83 30.08
C VAL A 387 2.54 19.01 29.40
N LYS A 388 2.70 17.75 29.83
CA LYS A 388 3.82 16.85 29.47
C LYS A 388 4.06 16.70 27.96
N TYR A 389 2.99 16.76 27.17
CA TYR A 389 2.98 16.60 25.72
C TYR A 389 3.16 17.93 24.95
N HIS A 390 3.58 19.01 25.60
CA HIS A 390 4.04 20.27 24.97
C HIS A 390 5.54 20.49 25.11
N GLN A 391 6.22 19.67 25.93
CA GLN A 391 7.64 19.83 26.21
C GLN A 391 8.50 19.51 24.99
N GLY A 392 9.49 20.35 24.73
CA GLY A 392 10.55 20.09 23.77
C GLY A 392 11.68 19.26 24.36
N ALA A 393 12.53 18.74 23.48
CA ALA A 393 13.75 18.04 23.86
C ALA A 393 14.80 18.11 22.75
N VAL A 394 16.06 18.04 23.16
CA VAL A 394 17.19 17.91 22.25
C VAL A 394 17.85 16.57 22.53
N GLY A 395 18.06 15.81 21.47
CA GLY A 395 18.76 14.53 21.49
C GLY A 395 19.89 14.50 20.48
N LYS A 396 20.84 13.62 20.72
CA LYS A 396 21.91 13.28 19.78
C LYS A 396 21.85 11.78 19.55
N ARG A 397 21.75 11.39 18.30
CA ARG A 397 21.65 9.99 17.92
C ARG A 397 22.81 9.62 17.03
N LYS A 398 23.41 8.47 17.28
CA LYS A 398 24.41 7.89 16.39
C LYS A 398 23.71 7.00 15.38
N SER A 399 23.84 7.31 14.10
CA SER A 399 23.35 6.45 13.01
C SER A 399 24.16 5.17 12.89
N LYS A 400 23.63 4.18 12.19
CA LYS A 400 24.34 2.94 11.86
C LYS A 400 25.60 3.20 11.03
N ALA A 401 25.60 4.27 10.23
CA ALA A 401 26.77 4.76 9.51
C ALA A 401 27.84 5.43 10.42
N GLY A 402 27.57 5.55 11.73
CA GLY A 402 28.50 6.06 12.73
C GLY A 402 28.53 7.59 12.85
N ARG A 403 27.71 8.32 12.09
CA ARG A 403 27.56 9.78 12.19
C ARG A 403 26.62 10.12 13.33
N GLU A 404 26.91 11.22 14.03
CA GLU A 404 26.00 11.77 15.03
C GLU A 404 25.07 12.79 14.36
N ILE A 405 23.77 12.65 14.57
CA ILE A 405 22.73 13.57 14.11
C ILE A 405 22.04 14.18 15.33
N ARG A 406 21.91 15.51 15.35
CA ARG A 406 21.20 16.24 16.39
C ARG A 406 19.72 16.31 16.02
N ILE A 407 18.84 15.98 16.95
CA ILE A 407 17.39 16.06 16.76
C ILE A 407 16.85 17.01 17.82
N GLU A 408 16.18 18.07 17.39
CA GLU A 408 15.53 19.04 18.27
C GLU A 408 14.03 19.03 18.02
N LEU A 409 13.26 18.58 19.03
CA LEU A 409 11.80 18.66 19.02
C LEU A 409 11.38 19.97 19.69
N SER A 410 10.77 20.86 18.92
CA SER A 410 10.27 22.14 19.43
C SER A 410 9.16 21.94 20.46
N CYS A 411 9.10 22.81 21.46
CA CYS A 411 7.90 22.96 22.27
C CYS A 411 6.74 23.53 21.43
N ASN A 412 5.49 23.25 21.82
CA ASN A 412 4.31 23.75 21.11
C ASN A 412 3.11 23.84 22.04
N PRO A 413 2.20 24.81 21.83
CA PRO A 413 0.92 24.86 22.54
C PRO A 413 -0.06 23.80 22.00
N SER A 414 -1.24 23.72 22.63
CA SER A 414 -2.37 22.90 22.15
C SER A 414 -2.93 23.34 20.79
N HIS A 415 -2.65 24.55 20.34
CA HIS A 415 -3.09 25.07 19.04
C HIS A 415 -2.35 24.31 17.93
N LEU A 416 -3.04 23.31 17.36
CA LEU A 416 -2.47 22.44 16.33
C LEU A 416 -1.94 23.25 15.15
N GLU A 417 -0.85 22.79 14.54
CA GLU A 417 -0.19 23.40 13.37
C GLU A 417 0.54 24.74 13.63
N PHE A 418 0.32 25.43 14.75
CA PHE A 418 1.00 26.71 15.05
C PHE A 418 2.52 26.57 15.27
N VAL A 419 3.00 25.36 15.54
CA VAL A 419 4.45 25.07 15.65
C VAL A 419 5.15 25.04 14.29
N ASN A 420 4.40 24.84 13.20
CA ASN A 420 4.98 24.66 11.86
C ASN A 420 5.87 25.85 11.44
N PRO A 421 5.37 27.11 11.41
CA PRO A 421 6.21 28.24 11.03
C PRO A 421 7.31 28.55 12.06
N VAL A 422 7.13 28.12 13.32
CA VAL A 422 8.17 28.27 14.37
C VAL A 422 9.36 27.37 14.05
N VAL A 423 9.11 26.11 13.70
CA VAL A 423 10.17 25.16 13.31
C VAL A 423 10.86 25.59 12.01
N GLU A 424 10.11 26.10 11.03
CA GLU A 424 10.72 26.71 9.84
C GLU A 424 11.63 27.88 10.21
N GLY A 425 11.19 28.77 11.10
CA GLY A 425 12.00 29.88 11.60
C GLY A 425 13.26 29.43 12.37
N MET A 426 13.15 28.41 13.22
CA MET A 426 14.29 27.81 13.94
C MET A 426 15.31 27.22 12.97
N THR A 427 14.82 26.46 11.99
CA THR A 427 15.62 25.85 10.93
C THR A 427 16.34 26.92 10.12
N ARG A 428 15.60 27.95 9.68
CA ARG A 428 16.14 29.06 8.91
C ARG A 428 17.21 29.84 9.68
N ALA A 429 16.96 30.14 10.95
CA ALA A 429 17.94 30.82 11.80
C ALA A 429 19.25 30.03 11.87
N ARG A 430 19.17 28.71 12.04
CA ARG A 430 20.35 27.84 12.06
C ARG A 430 21.09 27.80 10.72
N GLN A 431 20.35 27.80 9.61
CA GLN A 431 20.94 27.87 8.27
C GLN A 431 21.64 29.22 8.04
N ASP A 432 21.04 30.33 8.45
CA ASP A 432 21.62 31.68 8.32
C ASP A 432 22.93 31.80 9.14
N GLU A 433 22.98 31.21 10.34
CA GLU A 433 24.21 31.10 11.14
C GLU A 433 25.34 30.39 10.38
N LEU A 434 25.04 29.28 9.70
CA LEU A 434 26.03 28.51 8.92
C LEU A 434 26.42 29.19 7.61
N LEU A 435 25.53 30.03 7.06
CA LEU A 435 25.79 30.82 5.86
C LEU A 435 26.65 32.06 6.14
N GLU A 436 26.78 32.48 7.39
CA GLU A 436 27.53 33.69 7.80
C GLU A 436 27.08 34.96 7.03
N GLY A 437 25.81 35.00 6.60
CA GLY A 437 25.23 36.10 5.84
C GLY A 437 25.45 36.06 4.32
N ASP A 438 26.11 35.04 3.76
CA ASP A 438 26.30 34.89 2.31
C ASP A 438 25.27 33.94 1.68
N GLU A 439 24.04 34.43 1.50
CA GLU A 439 22.95 33.71 0.81
C GLU A 439 23.03 33.83 -0.73
N ALA A 440 23.99 34.61 -1.25
CA ALA A 440 24.09 34.89 -2.69
C ALA A 440 24.71 33.71 -3.46
N ASP A 441 25.62 32.96 -2.83
CA ASP A 441 26.17 31.74 -3.39
C ASP A 441 25.16 30.59 -3.27
N ALA A 442 24.58 30.21 -4.41
CA ALA A 442 23.63 29.11 -4.50
C ALA A 442 24.24 27.77 -4.06
N SER A 443 25.51 27.51 -4.36
CA SER A 443 26.18 26.26 -3.99
C SER A 443 26.39 26.17 -2.49
N ARG A 444 26.77 27.27 -1.83
CA ARG A 444 26.94 27.30 -0.38
C ARG A 444 25.58 27.18 0.32
N ARG A 445 24.56 27.89 -0.16
CA ARG A 445 23.18 27.78 0.34
C ARG A 445 22.69 26.34 0.26
N ASP A 446 22.80 25.72 -0.90
CA ASP A 446 22.32 24.36 -1.13
C ASP A 446 23.05 23.35 -0.23
N ALA A 447 24.37 23.51 -0.04
CA ALA A 447 25.13 22.68 0.90
C ALA A 447 24.70 22.86 2.38
N VAL A 448 24.28 24.07 2.79
CA VAL A 448 23.74 24.31 4.14
C VAL A 448 22.34 23.72 4.28
N HIS A 449 21.47 23.90 3.28
CA HIS A 449 20.15 23.30 3.25
C HIS A 449 20.23 21.77 3.38
N ASP A 450 21.19 21.14 2.69
CA ASP A 450 21.38 19.68 2.71
C ASP A 450 21.82 19.15 4.09
N ARG A 451 22.30 20.02 5.00
CA ARG A 451 22.77 19.67 6.35
C ARG A 451 21.72 19.87 7.44
N ILE A 452 20.75 20.75 7.24
CA ILE A 452 19.73 21.11 8.25
C ILE A 452 18.35 20.78 7.69
N LEU A 453 17.63 19.85 8.33
CA LEU A 453 16.38 19.28 7.85
C LEU A 453 15.20 19.64 8.76
N PRO A 454 14.22 20.41 8.28
CA PRO A 454 12.93 20.55 8.95
C PRO A 454 12.04 19.32 8.72
N VAL A 455 11.41 18.84 9.79
CA VAL A 455 10.46 17.71 9.77
C VAL A 455 9.20 18.08 10.55
N LEU A 456 8.03 17.98 9.93
CA LEU A 456 6.76 18.36 10.56
C LEU A 456 5.78 17.18 10.58
N LEU A 457 5.21 16.91 11.75
CA LEU A 457 4.21 15.85 11.97
C LEU A 457 2.85 16.45 12.28
N HIS A 458 1.84 16.00 11.56
CA HIS A 458 0.51 16.57 11.52
C HIS A 458 -0.56 15.52 11.86
N GLY A 459 -1.75 15.97 12.26
CA GLY A 459 -2.96 15.14 12.23
C GLY A 459 -3.78 15.43 10.98
N ASP A 460 -4.48 14.44 10.43
CA ASP A 460 -5.26 14.57 9.18
C ASP A 460 -6.27 15.74 9.20
N ALA A 461 -7.07 15.84 10.26
CA ALA A 461 -8.08 16.89 10.37
C ALA A 461 -7.46 18.29 10.55
N ALA A 462 -6.33 18.37 11.24
CA ALA A 462 -5.65 19.64 11.51
C ALA A 462 -4.91 20.15 10.27
N PHE A 463 -4.20 19.26 9.58
CA PHE A 463 -3.47 19.58 8.35
C PHE A 463 -4.39 20.16 7.27
N ALA A 464 -5.57 19.57 7.10
CA ALA A 464 -6.56 20.04 6.13
C ALA A 464 -7.32 21.30 6.56
N GLY A 465 -7.51 21.49 7.87
CA GLY A 465 -8.44 22.49 8.40
C GLY A 465 -7.81 23.80 8.91
N GLN A 466 -6.52 23.80 9.27
CA GLN A 466 -5.86 24.99 9.82
C GLN A 466 -5.17 25.81 8.72
N GLY A 467 -5.59 27.06 8.54
CA GLY A 467 -5.03 27.96 7.50
C GLY A 467 -3.52 28.20 7.63
N ILE A 468 -2.97 28.13 8.85
CA ILE A 468 -1.54 28.27 9.12
C ILE A 468 -0.68 27.23 8.37
N VAL A 469 -1.25 26.07 8.03
CA VAL A 469 -0.57 25.04 7.21
C VAL A 469 -0.33 25.57 5.81
N THR A 470 -1.37 26.13 5.17
CA THR A 470 -1.26 26.72 3.83
C THR A 470 -0.36 27.95 3.83
N GLU A 471 -0.47 28.79 4.87
CA GLU A 471 0.43 29.94 5.05
C GLU A 471 1.90 29.49 5.13
N THR A 472 2.19 28.44 5.90
CA THR A 472 3.55 27.90 6.07
C THR A 472 4.07 27.27 4.78
N LEU A 473 3.27 26.44 4.10
CA LEU A 473 3.64 25.84 2.82
C LEU A 473 4.00 26.93 1.79
N ASN A 474 3.23 28.02 1.74
CA ASN A 474 3.50 29.14 0.83
C ASN A 474 4.87 29.82 1.09
N LEU A 475 5.49 29.61 2.26
CA LEU A 475 6.82 30.12 2.58
C LEU A 475 7.97 29.28 1.99
N ALA A 476 7.71 28.02 1.63
CA ALA A 476 8.74 27.01 1.31
C ALA A 476 9.74 27.47 0.23
N ASP A 477 9.27 28.18 -0.80
CA ASP A 477 10.10 28.66 -1.93
C ASP A 477 10.45 30.16 -1.83
N LEU A 478 10.01 30.88 -0.79
CA LEU A 478 10.27 32.32 -0.65
C LEU A 478 11.67 32.58 -0.12
N LYS A 479 12.45 33.46 -0.76
CA LYS A 479 13.83 33.77 -0.36
C LYS A 479 14.00 34.05 1.15
N GLY A 480 13.10 34.83 1.73
CA GLY A 480 13.17 35.21 3.15
C GLY A 480 12.81 34.10 4.15
N TYR A 481 12.28 32.97 3.68
CA TYR A 481 11.72 31.94 4.56
C TYR A 481 12.11 30.51 4.20
N ARG A 482 12.52 30.24 2.96
CA ARG A 482 12.90 28.92 2.47
C ARG A 482 13.93 28.26 3.38
N THR A 483 13.75 26.97 3.59
CA THR A 483 14.60 26.09 4.42
C THR A 483 15.16 24.91 3.63
N GLY A 484 14.99 24.92 2.31
CA GLY A 484 15.48 23.85 1.42
C GLY A 484 14.60 22.60 1.44
N GLY A 485 13.31 22.77 1.67
CA GLY A 485 12.32 21.71 1.61
C GLY A 485 12.10 21.02 2.96
N THR A 486 10.83 20.88 3.33
CA THR A 486 10.35 20.22 4.55
C THR A 486 9.76 18.86 4.25
N ILE A 487 10.06 17.88 5.10
CA ILE A 487 9.42 16.57 5.04
C ILE A 487 8.23 16.58 6.01
N HIS A 488 7.03 16.48 5.44
CA HIS A 488 5.78 16.47 6.18
C HIS A 488 5.29 15.04 6.36
N PHE A 489 4.87 14.70 7.56
CA PHE A 489 4.21 13.44 7.87
C PHE A 489 2.81 13.72 8.42
N ILE A 490 1.79 13.18 7.78
CA ILE A 490 0.43 13.23 8.29
C ILE A 490 0.14 11.88 8.94
N ILE A 491 -0.12 11.88 10.25
CA ILE A 491 -0.62 10.70 10.97
C ILE A 491 -2.13 10.61 10.72
N ASN A 492 -2.49 10.02 9.58
CA ASN A 492 -3.86 9.95 9.10
C ASN A 492 -4.59 8.74 9.69
N ASN A 493 -4.99 8.90 10.94
CA ASN A 493 -5.81 7.93 11.67
C ASN A 493 -7.31 7.97 11.29
N GLN A 494 -7.65 8.67 10.21
CA GLN A 494 -8.98 8.76 9.63
C GLN A 494 -10.05 9.32 10.59
N ILE A 495 -9.67 10.06 11.64
CA ILE A 495 -10.62 10.65 12.59
C ILE A 495 -10.07 11.87 13.35
N GLY A 496 -10.77 13.01 13.25
CA GLY A 496 -10.50 14.20 14.05
C GLY A 496 -11.34 14.23 15.33
N PHE A 497 -10.82 13.71 16.45
CA PHE A 497 -11.59 13.56 17.70
C PHE A 497 -12.84 12.66 17.50
N THR A 498 -14.01 13.25 17.23
CA THR A 498 -15.29 12.58 16.88
C THR A 498 -15.74 12.86 15.44
N THR A 499 -15.02 13.70 14.71
CA THR A 499 -15.36 14.17 13.38
C THR A 499 -14.76 13.26 12.32
N ALA A 500 -15.62 12.64 11.51
CA ALA A 500 -15.19 11.81 10.38
C ALA A 500 -14.60 12.68 9.23
N PRO A 501 -13.70 12.12 8.40
CA PRO A 501 -13.06 12.79 7.26
C PRO A 501 -14.00 13.60 6.36
N LYS A 502 -15.16 13.03 6.03
CA LYS A 502 -16.19 13.68 5.20
C LYS A 502 -16.75 14.99 5.77
N PHE A 503 -16.51 15.26 7.05
CA PHE A 503 -16.92 16.49 7.75
C PHE A 503 -15.73 17.38 8.12
N SER A 504 -14.48 16.94 7.93
CA SER A 504 -13.29 17.74 8.23
C SER A 504 -12.66 18.38 7.00
N ARG A 505 -12.95 17.89 5.79
CA ARG A 505 -12.38 18.40 4.53
C ARG A 505 -13.34 18.20 3.35
N GLY A 506 -13.15 19.02 2.31
CA GLY A 506 -13.90 18.94 1.04
C GLY A 506 -13.17 18.21 -0.09
N SER A 507 -11.98 17.67 0.18
CA SER A 507 -11.12 17.00 -0.79
C SER A 507 -10.87 15.53 -0.39
N PRO A 508 -10.45 14.65 -1.32
CA PRO A 508 -10.22 13.23 -1.01
C PRO A 508 -9.19 13.01 0.10
N TYR A 509 -8.08 13.75 0.08
CA TYR A 509 -6.96 13.56 1.00
C TYR A 509 -6.76 14.79 1.90
N PRO A 510 -6.30 14.60 3.15
CA PRO A 510 -5.92 15.74 3.99
C PRO A 510 -4.74 16.51 3.38
N SER A 511 -3.85 15.81 2.66
CA SER A 511 -2.64 16.35 2.03
C SER A 511 -2.89 17.23 0.80
N ASP A 512 -4.12 17.35 0.30
CA ASP A 512 -4.43 18.10 -0.92
C ASP A 512 -4.02 19.58 -0.87
N VAL A 513 -3.94 20.17 0.33
CA VAL A 513 -3.43 21.55 0.52
C VAL A 513 -1.98 21.72 0.03
N ALA A 514 -1.17 20.66 0.06
CA ALA A 514 0.22 20.66 -0.39
C ALA A 514 0.36 20.70 -1.93
N LYS A 515 -0.71 20.42 -2.67
CA LYS A 515 -0.72 20.57 -4.14
C LYS A 515 -0.55 22.03 -4.57
N GLY A 516 -0.94 22.99 -3.71
CA GLY A 516 -0.78 24.42 -3.96
C GLY A 516 0.67 24.83 -4.20
N VAL A 517 1.62 24.18 -3.51
CA VAL A 517 3.08 24.38 -3.68
C VAL A 517 3.72 23.33 -4.59
N GLN A 518 2.91 22.49 -5.22
CA GLN A 518 3.36 21.40 -6.09
C GLN A 518 4.29 20.40 -5.37
N ALA A 519 4.05 20.14 -4.08
CA ALA A 519 4.76 19.07 -3.38
C ALA A 519 4.25 17.70 -3.88
N PRO A 520 5.12 16.71 -4.13
CA PRO A 520 4.69 15.32 -4.29
C PRO A 520 4.09 14.81 -2.98
N ILE A 521 3.12 13.90 -3.12
CA ILE A 521 2.40 13.31 -1.98
C ILE A 521 2.49 11.79 -2.10
N LEU A 522 2.92 11.14 -1.02
CA LEU A 522 2.99 9.68 -0.88
C LEU A 522 1.95 9.25 0.15
N HIS A 523 0.87 8.62 -0.29
CA HIS A 523 -0.08 7.98 0.61
C HIS A 523 0.40 6.57 0.89
N VAL A 524 0.58 6.19 2.14
CA VAL A 524 1.18 4.90 2.50
C VAL A 524 0.34 4.18 3.53
N ASN A 525 0.20 2.87 3.36
CA ASN A 525 -0.44 1.99 4.33
C ASN A 525 0.41 1.87 5.60
N GLY A 526 -0.12 2.32 6.73
CA GLY A 526 0.54 2.29 8.02
C GLY A 526 0.73 0.89 8.60
N ASP A 527 -0.01 -0.11 8.13
CA ASP A 527 0.19 -1.52 8.52
C ASP A 527 1.31 -2.21 7.71
N ASP A 528 1.88 -1.51 6.71
CA ASP A 528 3.03 -1.99 5.95
C ASP A 528 4.29 -1.13 6.27
N PRO A 529 5.09 -1.53 7.28
CA PRO A 529 6.31 -0.81 7.65
C PRO A 529 7.39 -0.84 6.55
N GLU A 530 7.36 -1.80 5.63
CA GLU A 530 8.28 -1.86 4.49
C GLU A 530 7.95 -0.76 3.47
N ALA A 531 6.66 -0.61 3.15
CA ALA A 531 6.15 0.46 2.30
C ALA A 531 6.45 1.86 2.89
N VAL A 532 6.30 2.01 4.21
CA VAL A 532 6.63 3.26 4.91
C VAL A 532 8.12 3.58 4.86
N THR A 533 8.98 2.56 4.98
CA THR A 533 10.44 2.72 4.84
C THR A 533 10.80 3.24 3.45
N PHE A 534 10.19 2.66 2.41
CA PHE A 534 10.35 3.15 1.05
C PHE A 534 9.91 4.61 0.91
N ALA A 535 8.73 4.98 1.43
CA ALA A 535 8.22 6.33 1.35
C ALA A 535 9.18 7.34 1.99
N CYS A 536 9.78 6.99 3.14
CA CYS A 536 10.80 7.81 3.79
C CYS A 536 12.06 7.96 2.93
N LYS A 537 12.55 6.87 2.34
CA LYS A 537 13.73 6.89 1.46
C LYS A 537 13.49 7.79 0.25
N LEU A 538 12.33 7.67 -0.41
CA LEU A 538 12.00 8.54 -1.53
C LEU A 538 11.88 10.00 -1.08
N ALA A 539 11.27 10.27 0.06
CA ALA A 539 11.10 11.62 0.57
C ALA A 539 12.42 12.32 0.86
N ILE A 540 13.35 11.65 1.56
CA ILE A 540 14.67 12.25 1.82
C ILE A 540 15.47 12.43 0.54
N GLU A 541 15.41 11.48 -0.40
CA GLU A 541 16.10 11.61 -1.69
C GLU A 541 15.52 12.75 -2.54
N TYR A 542 14.20 12.89 -2.56
CA TYR A 542 13.52 13.99 -3.26
C TYR A 542 13.90 15.35 -2.66
N ARG A 543 13.85 15.46 -1.32
CA ARG A 543 14.21 16.68 -0.60
C ARG A 543 15.67 17.05 -0.86
N GLN A 544 16.62 16.11 -0.77
CA GLN A 544 18.03 16.42 -1.05
C GLN A 544 18.28 16.77 -2.53
N GLN A 545 17.56 16.15 -3.46
CA GLN A 545 17.72 16.41 -4.88
C GLN A 545 17.18 17.78 -5.29
N PHE A 546 15.96 18.11 -4.86
CA PHE A 546 15.21 19.27 -5.36
C PHE A 546 15.09 20.41 -4.34
N ARG A 547 15.32 20.14 -3.05
CA ARG A 547 15.19 21.11 -1.95
C ARG A 547 13.80 21.72 -1.86
N ARG A 548 12.79 20.87 -2.08
CA ARG A 548 11.36 21.19 -2.04
C ARG A 548 10.63 20.29 -1.08
N ASP A 549 9.49 20.76 -0.59
CA ASP A 549 8.63 20.03 0.33
C ASP A 549 8.13 18.73 -0.29
N ILE A 550 7.94 17.72 0.56
CA ILE A 550 7.30 16.44 0.22
C ILE A 550 6.42 16.01 1.38
N VAL A 551 5.27 15.42 1.06
CA VAL A 551 4.29 14.96 2.05
C VAL A 551 4.17 13.44 2.03
N ILE A 552 4.27 12.83 3.21
CA ILE A 552 3.92 11.43 3.46
C ILE A 552 2.62 11.43 4.26
N ASP A 553 1.55 10.95 3.63
CA ASP A 553 0.24 10.73 4.24
C ASP A 553 0.15 9.26 4.70
N MET A 554 0.46 9.01 5.97
CA MET A 554 0.47 7.65 6.53
C MET A 554 -0.94 7.31 7.03
N TRP A 555 -1.63 6.46 6.27
CA TRP A 555 -2.97 5.96 6.59
C TRP A 555 -2.88 4.94 7.70
N CYS A 556 -3.58 5.18 8.79
CA CYS A 556 -3.54 4.36 9.99
C CYS A 556 -4.91 4.41 10.67
N TYR A 557 -4.97 4.02 11.94
CA TYR A 557 -6.18 4.16 12.75
C TYR A 557 -5.84 4.63 14.17
N ARG A 558 -6.88 4.86 14.98
CA ARG A 558 -6.73 5.18 16.40
C ARG A 558 -7.48 4.13 17.21
N ARG A 559 -6.73 3.30 17.93
CA ARG A 559 -7.27 2.14 18.68
C ARG A 559 -8.14 2.53 19.88
#